data_AF-A0AAE9FFP8-F1
#
_entry.id   AF-A0AAE9FFP8-F1
#
_cell.length_a   1.000
_cell.length_b   1.000
_cell.length_c   1.000
_cell.angle_alpha   90.00
_cell.angle_beta   90.00
_cell.angle_gamma   90.00
#
_symmetry.space_group_name_H-M   'P 1'
#
loop_
_entity.id
_entity.type
_entity.pdbx_description
1 polymer ?
#
loop_
_entity_poly.entity_id
_entity_poly.type
_entity_poly.pdbx_seq_one_letter_code
_entity_poly.pdbx_strand_id
1 'polypeptide(L)'
;MKDEKEEVLELKRQLAALQQKCNAKTDTIVRLGQDLEKSENEKKGYVARVETLERNLERTEKELGLLCAVEKDMKIKNASERQDLIEDINKYKRENMKLRSDRQELMDEKADLKKDCKTFRQTIAQYEVEKMGGMVRTSLSNDDEETAMLGAYEKLQTKCRELESDLKSMLGIKEELLLERDEMQRKVARLSNELSYLLNGDPRRVAEDLDSLVAENRFLKAKLNTAEEESESIKMTLAKYKQMAEAVNVQSLNRSPKAGEGDEKPSVAVINMKQIRELLTSHAIELDESDHRAITTILLDLCNDKQMALAHSRRANKVLGMRLHEVESKLAVLDVKSRSSSPRHEEIELTVPTTSNL
;
A
#
# COMPACT_ATOMS: atom_id res chain seq x y z
N MET A 1 69.20 -7.54 -67.18
CA MET A 1 68.81 -6.10 -67.21
C MET A 1 67.35 -5.85 -67.56
N LYS A 2 66.78 -6.30 -68.69
CA LYS A 2 65.33 -6.16 -68.97
C LYS A 2 64.50 -7.24 -68.26
N ASP A 3 64.91 -8.50 -68.36
CA ASP A 3 64.18 -9.63 -67.73
C ASP A 3 64.14 -9.53 -66.20
N GLU A 4 65.25 -9.14 -65.55
CA GLU A 4 65.30 -8.89 -64.10
C GLU A 4 64.36 -7.75 -63.65
N LYS A 5 64.15 -6.73 -64.50
CA LYS A 5 63.22 -5.63 -64.17
C LYS A 5 61.77 -6.10 -64.25
N GLU A 6 61.45 -6.98 -65.18
CA GLU A 6 60.11 -7.53 -65.36
C GLU A 6 59.77 -8.52 -64.23
N GLU A 7 60.73 -9.36 -63.83
CA GLU A 7 60.60 -10.27 -62.69
C GLU A 7 60.40 -9.51 -61.36
N VAL A 8 61.15 -8.42 -61.14
CA VAL A 8 60.96 -7.54 -59.97
C VAL A 8 59.58 -6.86 -59.98
N LEU A 9 59.05 -6.51 -61.15
CA LEU A 9 57.73 -5.89 -61.28
C LEU A 9 56.60 -6.88 -60.97
N GLU A 10 56.76 -8.14 -61.39
CA GLU A 10 55.82 -9.22 -61.12
C GLU A 10 55.83 -9.60 -59.62
N LEU A 11 57.01 -9.70 -59.01
CA LEU A 11 57.14 -9.90 -57.56
C LEU A 11 56.47 -8.77 -56.76
N LYS A 12 56.60 -7.51 -57.20
CA LYS A 12 55.89 -6.38 -56.57
C LYS A 12 54.37 -6.51 -56.69
N ARG A 13 53.84 -6.97 -57.82
CA ARG A 13 52.39 -7.24 -57.98
C ARG A 13 51.93 -8.37 -57.07
N GLN A 14 52.67 -9.47 -56.99
CA GLN A 14 52.35 -10.59 -56.12
C GLN A 14 52.38 -10.19 -54.63
N LEU A 15 53.37 -9.39 -54.24
CA LEU A 15 53.48 -8.88 -52.87
C LEU A 15 52.32 -7.94 -52.52
N ALA A 16 51.90 -7.06 -53.44
CA ALA A 16 50.73 -6.21 -53.25
C ALA A 16 49.42 -7.02 -53.14
N ALA A 17 49.26 -8.07 -53.96
CA ALA A 17 48.10 -8.95 -53.88
C ALA A 17 48.05 -9.75 -52.57
N LEU A 18 49.20 -10.22 -52.08
CA LEU A 18 49.32 -10.86 -50.77
C LEU A 18 49.04 -9.89 -49.62
N GLN A 19 49.55 -8.65 -49.71
CA GLN A 19 49.27 -7.58 -48.74
C GLN A 19 47.76 -7.31 -48.65
N GLN A 20 47.08 -7.17 -49.79
CA GLN A 20 45.63 -6.94 -49.83
C GLN A 20 44.85 -8.12 -49.23
N LYS A 21 45.24 -9.36 -49.55
CA LYS A 21 44.65 -10.57 -48.93
C LYS A 21 44.89 -10.62 -47.43
N CYS A 22 46.08 -10.23 -46.97
CA CYS A 22 46.41 -10.15 -45.56
C CYS A 22 45.51 -9.12 -44.85
N ASN A 23 45.41 -7.91 -45.41
CA ASN A 23 44.55 -6.85 -44.88
C ASN A 23 43.08 -7.27 -44.82
N ALA A 24 42.54 -7.88 -45.89
CA ALA A 24 41.16 -8.35 -45.90
C ALA A 24 40.87 -9.44 -44.85
N LYS A 25 41.86 -10.33 -44.59
CA LYS A 25 41.78 -11.31 -43.51
C LYS A 25 41.83 -10.63 -42.14
N THR A 26 42.71 -9.66 -41.95
CA THR A 26 42.80 -8.85 -40.71
C THR A 26 41.47 -8.16 -40.42
N ASP A 27 40.86 -7.50 -41.41
CA ASP A 27 39.56 -6.82 -41.25
C ASP A 27 38.44 -7.81 -40.92
N THR A 28 38.49 -9.02 -41.47
CA THR A 28 37.52 -10.08 -41.17
C THR A 28 37.69 -10.59 -39.74
N ILE A 29 38.93 -10.76 -39.28
CA ILE A 29 39.23 -11.15 -37.88
C ILE A 29 38.73 -10.07 -36.92
N VAL A 30 38.95 -8.79 -37.23
CA VAL A 30 38.45 -7.68 -36.40
C VAL A 30 36.93 -7.69 -36.30
N ARG A 31 36.22 -7.84 -37.43
CA ARG A 31 34.75 -7.93 -37.43
C ARG A 31 34.23 -9.11 -36.62
N LEU A 32 34.83 -10.30 -36.80
CA LEU A 32 34.47 -11.48 -36.00
C LEU A 32 34.75 -11.27 -34.51
N GLY A 33 35.84 -10.59 -34.15
CA GLY A 33 36.13 -10.21 -32.77
C GLY A 33 35.06 -9.30 -32.17
N GLN A 34 34.61 -8.28 -32.91
CA GLN A 34 33.53 -7.38 -32.49
C GLN A 34 32.19 -8.11 -32.34
N ASP A 35 31.85 -9.01 -33.26
CA ASP A 35 30.61 -9.77 -33.19
C ASP A 35 30.63 -10.79 -32.04
N LEU A 36 31.79 -11.40 -31.76
CA LEU A 36 31.99 -12.26 -30.60
C LEU A 36 31.82 -11.48 -29.29
N GLU A 37 32.40 -10.28 -29.19
CA GLU A 37 32.27 -9.42 -28.01
C GLU A 37 30.80 -9.02 -27.77
N LYS A 38 30.07 -8.63 -28.82
CA LYS A 38 28.63 -8.36 -28.74
C LYS A 38 27.85 -9.57 -28.24
N SER A 39 28.11 -10.74 -28.84
CA SER A 39 27.47 -12.00 -28.44
C SER A 39 27.75 -12.35 -26.97
N GLU A 40 28.97 -12.10 -26.49
CA GLU A 40 29.35 -12.34 -25.10
C GLU A 40 28.63 -11.37 -24.14
N ASN A 41 28.49 -10.10 -24.53
CA ASN A 41 27.76 -9.10 -23.76
C ASN A 41 26.27 -9.40 -23.68
N GLU A 42 25.65 -9.82 -24.80
CA GLU A 42 24.26 -10.29 -24.82
C GLU A 42 24.07 -11.51 -23.92
N LYS A 43 24.98 -12.49 -23.99
CA LYS A 43 24.97 -13.68 -23.13
C LYS A 43 25.02 -13.29 -21.64
N LYS A 44 25.91 -12.36 -21.25
CA LYS A 44 25.98 -11.84 -19.87
C LYS A 44 24.66 -11.18 -19.45
N GLY A 45 24.05 -10.41 -20.35
CA GLY A 45 22.73 -9.80 -20.12
C GLY A 45 21.62 -10.82 -19.92
N TYR A 46 21.58 -11.89 -20.72
CA TYR A 46 20.61 -12.97 -20.56
C TYR A 46 20.79 -13.73 -19.26
N VAL A 47 22.02 -14.05 -18.86
CA VAL A 47 22.32 -14.71 -17.58
C VAL A 47 21.82 -13.87 -16.41
N ALA A 48 22.14 -12.57 -16.37
CA ALA A 48 21.67 -11.68 -15.31
C ALA A 48 20.13 -11.58 -15.25
N ARG A 49 19.47 -11.61 -16.42
CA ARG A 49 18.00 -11.60 -16.50
C ARG A 49 17.39 -12.90 -15.97
N VAL A 50 17.96 -14.06 -16.32
CA VAL A 50 17.51 -15.36 -15.82
C VAL A 50 17.63 -15.42 -14.30
N GLU A 51 18.79 -15.06 -13.74
CA GLU A 51 18.96 -15.05 -12.28
C GLU A 51 17.97 -14.10 -11.57
N THR A 52 17.64 -12.97 -12.21
CA THR A 52 16.64 -12.04 -11.67
C THR A 52 15.24 -12.66 -11.67
N LEU A 53 14.87 -13.36 -12.75
CA LEU A 53 13.60 -14.06 -12.85
C LEU A 53 13.51 -15.21 -11.84
N GLU A 54 14.57 -15.99 -11.64
CA GLU A 54 14.62 -17.08 -10.65
C GLU A 54 14.41 -16.56 -9.23
N ARG A 55 15.09 -15.47 -8.84
CA ARG A 55 14.88 -14.84 -7.52
C ARG A 55 13.45 -14.32 -7.34
N ASN A 56 12.83 -13.79 -8.38
CA ASN A 56 11.45 -13.30 -8.33
C ASN A 56 10.44 -14.46 -8.24
N LEU A 57 10.70 -15.55 -8.96
CA LEU A 57 9.89 -16.77 -8.89
C LEU A 57 9.93 -17.36 -7.47
N GLU A 58 11.12 -17.51 -6.88
CA GLU A 58 11.28 -18.03 -5.52
C GLU A 58 10.55 -17.17 -4.47
N ARG A 59 10.56 -15.83 -4.62
CA ARG A 59 9.78 -14.94 -3.75
C ARG A 59 8.27 -15.16 -3.91
N THR A 60 7.80 -15.22 -5.15
CA THR A 60 6.38 -15.45 -5.47
C THR A 60 5.90 -16.79 -4.93
N GLU A 61 6.70 -17.85 -5.05
CA GLU A 61 6.37 -19.18 -4.51
C GLU A 61 6.27 -19.17 -2.99
N LYS A 62 7.15 -18.45 -2.29
CA LYS A 62 7.07 -18.27 -0.82
C LYS A 62 5.81 -17.50 -0.42
N GLU A 63 5.49 -16.42 -1.11
CA GLU A 63 4.27 -15.64 -0.86
C GLU A 63 3.01 -16.47 -1.09
N LEU A 64 2.97 -17.25 -2.18
CA LEU A 64 1.88 -18.18 -2.47
C LEU A 64 1.72 -19.23 -1.37
N GLY A 65 2.83 -19.79 -0.88
CA GLY A 65 2.83 -20.74 0.24
C GLY A 65 2.20 -20.17 1.50
N LEU A 66 2.51 -18.91 1.85
CA LEU A 66 1.90 -18.22 2.99
C LEU A 66 0.41 -17.99 2.79
N LEU A 67 -0.01 -17.56 1.60
CA LEU A 67 -1.43 -17.35 1.29
C LEU A 67 -2.23 -18.67 1.38
N CYS A 68 -1.68 -19.78 0.87
CA CYS A 68 -2.32 -21.08 0.98
C CYS A 68 -2.45 -21.57 2.43
N ALA A 69 -1.50 -21.23 3.31
CA ALA A 69 -1.60 -21.54 4.74
C ALA A 69 -2.74 -20.74 5.40
N VAL A 70 -2.79 -19.43 5.17
CA VAL A 70 -3.85 -18.56 5.68
C VAL A 70 -5.24 -19.01 5.19
N GLU A 71 -5.35 -19.39 3.91
CA GLU A 71 -6.61 -19.88 3.35
C GLU A 71 -7.09 -21.16 4.07
N LYS A 72 -6.17 -22.09 4.38
CA LYS A 72 -6.50 -23.31 5.13
C LYS A 72 -6.98 -22.99 6.54
N ASP A 73 -6.27 -22.11 7.24
CA ASP A 73 -6.64 -21.70 8.60
C ASP A 73 -8.00 -21.02 8.63
N MET A 74 -8.27 -20.11 7.68
CA MET A 74 -9.59 -19.48 7.53
C MET A 74 -10.69 -20.49 7.25
N LYS A 75 -10.45 -21.50 6.39
CA LYS A 75 -11.44 -22.56 6.12
C LYS A 75 -11.75 -23.38 7.37
N ILE A 76 -10.74 -23.73 8.17
CA ILE A 76 -10.93 -24.48 9.42
C ILE A 76 -11.75 -23.64 10.41
N LYS A 77 -11.37 -22.37 10.60
CA LYS A 77 -12.07 -21.45 11.52
C LYS A 77 -13.52 -21.22 11.11
N ASN A 78 -13.77 -20.97 9.82
CA ASN A 78 -15.13 -20.80 9.32
C ASN A 78 -15.97 -22.08 9.47
N ALA A 79 -15.35 -23.25 9.33
CA ALA A 79 -16.04 -24.52 9.55
C ALA A 79 -16.41 -24.74 11.02
N SER A 80 -15.52 -24.40 11.97
CA SER A 80 -15.84 -24.47 13.40
C SER A 80 -16.90 -23.45 13.81
N GLU A 81 -16.77 -22.18 13.39
CA GLU A 81 -17.76 -21.14 13.68
C GLU A 81 -19.15 -21.52 13.13
N ARG A 82 -19.20 -22.12 11.93
CA ARG A 82 -20.45 -22.64 11.36
C ARG A 82 -21.04 -23.79 12.18
N GLN A 83 -20.20 -24.69 12.69
CA GLN A 83 -20.64 -25.80 13.53
C GLN A 83 -21.24 -25.29 14.85
N ASP A 84 -20.57 -24.34 15.51
CA ASP A 84 -21.04 -23.72 16.76
C ASP A 84 -22.40 -23.04 16.55
N LEU A 85 -22.57 -22.28 15.47
CA LEU A 85 -23.86 -21.66 15.13
C LEU A 85 -24.97 -22.69 14.90
N ILE A 86 -24.67 -23.82 14.29
CA ILE A 86 -25.64 -24.91 14.10
C ILE A 86 -26.04 -25.50 15.46
N GLU A 87 -25.09 -25.68 16.37
CA GLU A 87 -25.35 -26.19 17.72
C GLU A 87 -26.22 -25.24 18.54
N ASP A 88 -25.94 -23.94 18.48
CA ASP A 88 -26.76 -22.90 19.12
C ASP A 88 -28.17 -22.84 18.54
N ILE A 89 -28.32 -22.88 17.21
CA ILE A 89 -29.65 -22.94 16.57
C ILE A 89 -30.44 -24.16 17.06
N ASN A 90 -29.78 -25.33 17.15
CA ASN A 90 -30.44 -26.54 17.63
C ASN A 90 -30.80 -26.46 19.12
N LYS A 91 -29.95 -25.83 19.93
CA LYS A 91 -30.23 -25.56 21.34
C LYS A 91 -31.46 -24.66 21.51
N TYR A 92 -31.48 -23.51 20.83
CA TYR A 92 -32.61 -22.59 20.89
C TYR A 92 -33.90 -23.18 20.33
N LYS A 93 -33.83 -24.03 19.29
CA LYS A 93 -35.01 -24.78 18.81
C LYS A 93 -35.57 -25.72 19.88
N ARG A 94 -34.72 -26.46 20.60
CA ARG A 94 -35.16 -27.35 21.69
C ARG A 94 -35.78 -26.56 22.84
N GLU A 95 -35.14 -25.46 23.25
CA GLU A 95 -35.67 -24.58 24.29
C GLU A 95 -37.01 -23.95 23.89
N ASN A 96 -37.14 -23.49 22.64
CA ASN A 96 -38.39 -22.93 22.14
C ASN A 96 -39.53 -23.97 22.11
N MET A 97 -39.23 -25.21 21.71
CA MET A 97 -40.19 -26.32 21.75
C MET A 97 -40.65 -26.61 23.18
N LYS A 98 -39.73 -26.62 24.14
CA LYS A 98 -40.06 -26.82 25.56
C LYS A 98 -40.96 -25.69 26.08
N LEU A 99 -40.56 -24.44 25.88
CA LEU A 99 -41.35 -23.27 26.29
C LEU A 99 -42.74 -23.24 25.64
N ARG A 100 -42.88 -23.72 24.40
CA ARG A 100 -44.19 -23.87 23.75
C ARG A 100 -45.06 -24.92 24.43
N SER A 101 -44.48 -26.05 24.85
CA SER A 101 -45.18 -27.08 25.62
C SER A 101 -45.63 -26.52 26.97
N ASP A 102 -44.71 -25.94 27.74
CA ASP A 102 -45.00 -25.36 29.05
C ASP A 102 -46.09 -24.28 28.95
N ARG A 103 -46.04 -23.45 27.91
CA ARG A 103 -47.09 -22.44 27.64
C ARG A 103 -48.43 -23.09 27.33
N GLN A 104 -48.46 -24.19 26.59
CA GLN A 104 -49.71 -24.90 26.28
C GLN A 104 -50.30 -25.53 27.55
N GLU A 105 -49.49 -26.18 28.36
CA GLU A 105 -49.89 -26.78 29.64
C GLU A 105 -50.49 -25.72 30.58
N LEU A 106 -49.84 -24.57 30.72
CA LEU A 106 -50.35 -23.44 31.52
C LEU A 106 -51.67 -22.87 30.96
N MET A 107 -51.86 -22.88 29.64
CA MET A 107 -53.10 -22.42 29.02
C MET A 107 -54.26 -23.40 29.26
N ASP A 108 -53.98 -24.69 29.24
CA ASP A 108 -54.95 -25.74 29.54
C ASP A 108 -55.35 -25.69 31.03
N GLU A 109 -54.39 -25.58 31.95
CA GLU A 109 -54.65 -25.39 33.39
C GLU A 109 -55.49 -24.14 33.66
N LYS A 110 -55.16 -23.02 32.99
CA LYS A 110 -55.95 -21.78 33.09
C LYS A 110 -57.38 -21.97 32.58
N ALA A 111 -57.58 -22.78 31.54
CA ALA A 111 -58.91 -23.07 31.01
C ALA A 111 -59.73 -23.90 32.00
N ASP A 112 -59.12 -24.89 32.65
CA ASP A 112 -59.79 -25.75 33.63
C ASP A 112 -60.13 -24.98 34.91
N LEU A 113 -59.20 -24.18 35.45
CA LEU A 113 -59.49 -23.30 36.60
C LEU A 113 -60.64 -22.32 36.31
N LYS A 114 -60.76 -21.82 35.08
CA LYS A 114 -61.90 -20.99 34.68
C LYS A 114 -63.22 -21.76 34.66
N LYS A 115 -63.22 -23.02 34.21
CA LYS A 115 -64.42 -23.88 34.28
C LYS A 115 -64.81 -24.11 35.73
N ASP A 116 -63.86 -24.42 36.60
CA ASP A 116 -64.11 -24.65 38.03
C ASP A 116 -64.66 -23.39 38.70
N CYS A 117 -64.08 -22.21 38.43
CA CYS A 117 -64.61 -20.94 38.92
C CYS A 117 -66.07 -20.72 38.46
N LYS A 118 -66.41 -21.08 37.22
CA LYS A 118 -67.77 -20.96 36.71
C LYS A 118 -68.71 -21.92 37.44
N THR A 119 -68.30 -23.18 37.62
CA THR A 119 -69.06 -24.18 38.38
C THR A 119 -69.29 -23.70 39.82
N PHE A 120 -68.25 -23.23 40.51
CA PHE A 120 -68.39 -22.70 41.87
C PHE A 120 -69.34 -21.50 41.95
N ARG A 121 -69.28 -20.57 41.00
CA ARG A 121 -70.24 -19.45 40.92
C ARG A 121 -71.67 -19.95 40.72
N GLN A 122 -71.88 -20.94 39.85
CA GLN A 122 -73.21 -21.54 39.64
C GLN A 122 -73.71 -22.25 40.90
N THR A 123 -72.86 -23.01 41.58
CA THR A 123 -73.21 -23.70 42.82
C THR A 123 -73.56 -22.69 43.93
N ILE A 124 -72.77 -21.63 44.10
CA ILE A 124 -73.08 -20.55 45.05
C ILE A 124 -74.44 -19.92 44.72
N ALA A 125 -74.69 -19.58 43.45
CA ALA A 125 -75.96 -19.01 43.02
C ALA A 125 -77.15 -19.97 43.28
N GLN A 126 -76.98 -21.27 43.04
CA GLN A 126 -78.00 -22.28 43.35
C GLN A 126 -78.31 -22.34 44.86
N TYR A 127 -77.27 -22.35 45.71
CA TYR A 127 -77.44 -22.30 47.16
C TYR A 127 -78.13 -21.00 47.62
N GLU A 128 -77.81 -19.86 47.02
CA GLU A 128 -78.47 -18.58 47.30
C GLU A 128 -79.94 -18.58 46.88
N VAL A 129 -80.26 -19.14 45.70
CA VAL A 129 -81.63 -19.28 45.21
C VAL A 129 -82.45 -20.26 46.04
N GLU A 130 -81.90 -21.41 46.44
CA GLU A 130 -82.56 -22.36 47.35
C GLU A 130 -82.81 -21.73 48.73
N LYS A 131 -81.88 -20.92 49.23
CA LYS A 131 -82.03 -20.15 50.48
C LYS A 131 -83.04 -19.00 50.36
N MET A 132 -83.23 -18.45 49.15
CA MET A 132 -84.16 -17.36 48.83
C MET A 132 -85.48 -17.83 48.19
N GLY A 133 -85.71 -19.16 48.12
CA GLY A 133 -86.79 -19.84 47.39
C GLY A 133 -88.23 -19.57 47.85
N GLY A 134 -88.46 -18.49 48.59
CA GLY A 134 -89.79 -18.02 48.98
C GLY A 134 -90.26 -16.71 48.32
N MET A 135 -89.42 -15.91 47.65
CA MET A 135 -89.78 -14.49 47.44
C MET A 135 -89.73 -13.90 46.02
N VAL A 136 -89.34 -14.63 44.97
CA VAL A 136 -89.20 -14.00 43.64
C VAL A 136 -89.73 -14.90 42.52
N ARG A 137 -91.06 -14.92 42.32
CA ARG A 137 -91.69 -15.54 41.13
C ARG A 137 -92.57 -14.56 40.33
N THR A 138 -92.42 -13.25 40.52
CA THR A 138 -93.41 -12.25 40.02
C THR A 138 -92.81 -11.17 39.12
N SER A 139 -91.90 -11.50 38.20
CA SER A 139 -91.41 -10.51 37.23
C SER A 139 -90.80 -11.12 35.96
N LEU A 140 -91.46 -12.11 35.35
CA LEU A 140 -91.03 -12.74 34.09
C LEU A 140 -91.99 -12.38 32.94
N SER A 141 -92.08 -11.10 32.59
CA SER A 141 -92.95 -10.66 31.47
C SER A 141 -92.29 -9.68 30.51
N ASN A 142 -91.08 -9.19 30.81
CA ASN A 142 -90.29 -8.30 29.94
C ASN A 142 -88.94 -8.90 29.50
N ASP A 143 -88.66 -10.16 29.85
CA ASP A 143 -87.32 -10.76 29.70
C ASP A 143 -86.91 -11.03 28.24
N ASP A 144 -87.85 -11.24 27.32
CA ASP A 144 -87.52 -11.64 25.95
C ASP A 144 -86.87 -10.51 25.11
N GLU A 145 -87.30 -9.26 25.29
CA GLU A 145 -86.68 -8.11 24.62
C GLU A 145 -85.34 -7.73 25.25
N GLU A 146 -85.23 -7.81 26.58
CA GLU A 146 -84.00 -7.52 27.31
C GLU A 146 -82.92 -8.57 27.02
N THR A 147 -83.30 -9.85 26.94
CA THR A 147 -82.38 -10.95 26.55
C THR A 147 -81.95 -10.85 25.08
N ALA A 148 -82.84 -10.45 24.17
CA ALA A 148 -82.48 -10.20 22.78
C ALA A 148 -81.49 -9.02 22.64
N MET A 149 -81.70 -7.94 23.41
CA MET A 149 -80.82 -6.77 23.45
C MET A 149 -79.44 -7.13 24.04
N LEU A 150 -79.40 -7.92 25.12
CA LEU A 150 -78.16 -8.44 25.69
C LEU A 150 -77.41 -9.34 24.69
N GLY A 151 -78.11 -10.24 23.99
CA GLY A 151 -77.49 -11.08 22.97
C GLY A 151 -76.94 -10.30 21.77
N ALA A 152 -77.58 -9.19 21.40
CA ALA A 152 -77.05 -8.26 20.39
C ALA A 152 -75.81 -7.52 20.90
N TYR A 153 -75.81 -7.09 22.17
CA TYR A 153 -74.66 -6.45 22.80
C TYR A 153 -73.46 -7.40 22.92
N GLU A 154 -73.68 -8.67 23.30
CA GLU A 154 -72.63 -9.69 23.37
C GLU A 154 -72.02 -9.95 21.99
N LYS A 155 -72.83 -10.08 20.94
CA LYS A 155 -72.36 -10.23 19.55
C LYS A 155 -71.54 -9.02 19.08
N LEU A 156 -71.99 -7.81 19.44
CA LEU A 156 -71.25 -6.59 19.12
C LEU A 156 -69.92 -6.56 19.88
N GLN A 157 -69.92 -6.94 21.15
CA GLN A 157 -68.72 -7.00 21.98
C GLN A 157 -67.72 -8.05 21.47
N THR A 158 -68.18 -9.22 21.00
CA THR A 158 -67.30 -10.21 20.36
C THR A 158 -66.72 -9.66 19.07
N LYS A 159 -67.52 -8.95 18.25
CA LYS A 159 -67.03 -8.31 17.03
C LYS A 159 -65.97 -7.24 17.33
N CYS A 160 -66.17 -6.43 18.37
CA CYS A 160 -65.18 -5.45 18.80
C CYS A 160 -63.87 -6.12 19.23
N ARG A 161 -63.93 -7.21 20.01
CA ARG A 161 -62.73 -7.97 20.41
C ARG A 161 -62.00 -8.61 19.23
N GLU A 162 -62.74 -9.14 18.24
CA GLU A 162 -62.16 -9.65 17.00
C GLU A 162 -61.41 -8.55 16.25
N LEU A 163 -62.03 -7.39 16.04
CA LEU A 163 -61.41 -6.26 15.36
C LEU A 163 -60.18 -5.72 16.12
N GLU A 164 -60.21 -5.68 17.45
CA GLU A 164 -59.05 -5.32 18.26
C GLU A 164 -57.90 -6.31 18.10
N SER A 165 -58.20 -7.61 18.00
CA SER A 165 -57.21 -8.65 17.75
C SER A 165 -56.60 -8.53 16.36
N ASP A 166 -57.44 -8.34 15.33
CA ASP A 166 -57.01 -8.15 13.95
C ASP A 166 -56.15 -6.90 13.81
N LEU A 167 -56.54 -5.79 14.45
CA LEU A 167 -55.75 -4.56 14.45
C LEU A 167 -54.37 -4.77 15.08
N LYS A 168 -54.27 -5.49 16.20
CA LYS A 168 -52.99 -5.82 16.83
C LYS A 168 -52.11 -6.67 15.90
N SER A 169 -52.71 -7.66 15.24
CA SER A 169 -52.01 -8.50 14.25
C SER A 169 -51.48 -7.66 13.08
N MET A 170 -52.32 -6.80 12.51
CA MET A 170 -51.96 -5.90 11.41
C MET A 170 -50.87 -4.89 11.80
N LEU A 171 -50.88 -4.39 13.02
CA LEU A 171 -49.81 -3.53 13.54
C LEU A 171 -48.49 -4.28 13.65
N GLY A 172 -48.49 -5.53 14.13
CA GLY A 172 -47.30 -6.38 14.16
C GLY A 172 -46.71 -6.62 12.76
N ILE A 173 -47.55 -6.99 11.79
CA ILE A 173 -47.13 -7.18 10.39
C ILE A 173 -46.55 -5.87 9.82
N LYS A 174 -47.17 -4.72 10.12
CA LYS A 174 -46.67 -3.42 9.69
C LYS A 174 -45.29 -3.12 10.27
N GLU A 175 -45.06 -3.42 11.55
CA GLU A 175 -43.75 -3.23 12.20
C GLU A 175 -42.67 -4.10 11.55
N GLU A 176 -42.97 -5.38 11.28
CA GLU A 176 -42.06 -6.29 10.57
C GLU A 176 -41.71 -5.76 9.16
N LEU A 177 -42.70 -5.29 8.39
CA LEU A 177 -42.48 -4.69 7.07
C LEU A 177 -41.65 -3.40 7.13
N LEU A 178 -41.81 -2.59 8.18
CA LEU A 178 -40.99 -1.39 8.37
C LEU A 178 -39.53 -1.74 8.63
N LEU A 179 -39.27 -2.76 9.46
CA LEU A 179 -37.92 -3.27 9.73
C LEU A 179 -37.26 -3.81 8.46
N GLU A 180 -37.98 -4.61 7.67
CA GLU A 180 -37.49 -5.14 6.40
C GLU A 180 -37.17 -4.00 5.41
N ARG A 181 -38.06 -3.00 5.30
CA ARG A 181 -37.83 -1.82 4.48
C ARG A 181 -36.58 -1.04 4.91
N ASP A 182 -36.39 -0.83 6.21
CA ASP A 182 -35.22 -0.13 6.74
C ASP A 182 -33.92 -0.90 6.49
N GLU A 183 -33.96 -2.24 6.58
CA GLU A 183 -32.83 -3.10 6.23
C GLU A 183 -32.51 -3.02 4.74
N MET A 184 -33.53 -3.08 3.88
CA MET A 184 -33.35 -2.95 2.44
C MET A 184 -32.81 -1.57 2.06
N GLN A 185 -33.27 -0.50 2.71
CA GLN A 185 -32.72 0.85 2.52
C GLN A 185 -31.23 0.92 2.92
N ARG A 186 -30.85 0.32 4.06
CA ARG A 186 -29.44 0.21 4.47
C ARG A 186 -28.61 -0.57 3.46
N LYS A 187 -29.15 -1.66 2.91
CA LYS A 187 -28.47 -2.48 1.90
C LYS A 187 -28.26 -1.71 0.59
N VAL A 188 -29.29 -0.99 0.12
CA VAL A 188 -29.18 -0.12 -1.06
C VAL A 188 -28.14 0.96 -0.86
N ALA A 189 -28.13 1.65 0.29
CA ALA A 189 -27.13 2.68 0.60
C ALA A 189 -25.70 2.11 0.59
N ARG A 190 -25.50 0.93 1.19
CA ARG A 190 -24.19 0.26 1.20
C ARG A 190 -23.73 -0.12 -0.20
N LEU A 191 -24.58 -0.81 -0.97
CA LEU A 191 -24.26 -1.20 -2.34
C LEU A 191 -24.04 0.01 -3.24
N SER A 192 -24.79 1.10 -3.06
CA SER A 192 -24.58 2.35 -3.78
C SER A 192 -23.21 2.96 -3.48
N ASN A 193 -22.77 2.91 -2.21
CA ASN A 193 -21.44 3.36 -1.83
C ASN A 193 -20.35 2.46 -2.42
N GLU A 194 -20.50 1.13 -2.33
CA GLU A 194 -19.57 0.16 -2.94
C GLU A 194 -19.48 0.34 -4.46
N LEU A 195 -20.61 0.52 -5.14
CA LEU A 195 -20.65 0.79 -6.57
C LEU A 195 -19.99 2.13 -6.92
N SER A 196 -20.17 3.15 -6.08
CA SER A 196 -19.49 4.44 -6.24
C SER A 196 -17.97 4.29 -6.11
N TYR A 197 -17.48 3.46 -5.17
CA TYR A 197 -16.06 3.14 -5.06
C TYR A 197 -15.53 2.34 -6.26
N LEU A 198 -16.33 1.44 -6.83
CA LEU A 198 -15.94 0.67 -8.02
C LEU A 198 -15.91 1.52 -9.29
N LEU A 199 -16.91 2.39 -9.50
CA LEU A 199 -17.03 3.22 -10.70
C LEU A 199 -16.06 4.40 -10.70
N ASN A 200 -15.92 5.08 -9.56
CA ASN A 200 -15.11 6.30 -9.46
C ASN A 200 -13.71 6.05 -8.88
N GLY A 201 -13.42 4.80 -8.48
CA GLY A 201 -12.24 4.48 -7.67
C GLY A 201 -12.38 4.97 -6.22
N ASP A 202 -11.56 4.44 -5.32
CA ASP A 202 -11.44 5.02 -3.97
C ASP A 202 -10.75 6.39 -4.09
N PRO A 203 -11.41 7.51 -3.73
CA PRO A 203 -10.81 8.84 -3.81
C PRO A 203 -9.50 8.94 -3.03
N ARG A 204 -9.34 8.15 -1.96
CA ARG A 204 -8.12 8.10 -1.16
C ARG A 204 -7.00 7.37 -1.90
N ARG A 205 -7.32 6.27 -2.57
CA ARG A 205 -6.36 5.51 -3.36
C ARG A 205 -5.87 6.30 -4.57
N VAL A 206 -6.76 7.04 -5.24
CA VAL A 206 -6.38 7.94 -6.34
C VAL A 206 -5.44 9.06 -5.85
N ALA A 207 -5.70 9.62 -4.66
CA ALA A 207 -4.82 10.62 -4.07
C ALA A 207 -3.44 10.04 -3.67
N GLU A 208 -3.41 8.85 -3.06
CA GLU A 208 -2.17 8.15 -2.72
C GLU A 208 -1.35 7.76 -3.96
N ASP A 209 -2.01 7.26 -5.02
CA ASP A 209 -1.38 6.93 -6.30
C ASP A 209 -0.79 8.19 -6.97
N LEU A 210 -1.50 9.33 -6.90
CA LEU A 210 -1.04 10.61 -7.42
C LEU A 210 0.19 11.13 -6.65
N ASP A 211 0.17 11.09 -5.33
CA ASP A 211 1.30 11.51 -4.49
C ASP A 211 2.54 10.64 -4.73
N SER A 212 2.34 9.32 -4.89
CA SER A 212 3.39 8.37 -5.25
C SER A 212 4.03 8.72 -6.62
N LEU A 213 3.20 8.97 -7.64
CA LEU A 213 3.66 9.40 -8.97
C LEU A 213 4.39 10.74 -8.92
N VAL A 214 3.94 11.69 -8.11
CA VAL A 214 4.62 12.99 -7.94
C VAL A 214 5.98 12.81 -7.25
N ALA A 215 6.08 11.93 -6.25
CA ALA A 215 7.34 11.61 -5.60
C ALA A 215 8.32 10.92 -6.55
N GLU A 216 7.85 9.96 -7.35
CA GLU A 216 8.65 9.31 -8.40
C GLU A 216 9.11 10.32 -9.46
N ASN A 217 8.23 11.21 -9.92
CA ASN A 217 8.58 12.26 -10.87
C ASN A 217 9.68 13.19 -10.32
N ARG A 218 9.58 13.58 -9.04
CA ARG A 218 10.62 14.37 -8.37
C ARG A 218 11.94 13.62 -8.29
N PHE A 219 11.91 12.33 -7.96
CA PHE A 219 13.11 11.49 -7.89
C PHE A 219 13.77 11.30 -9.26
N LEU A 220 13.00 11.03 -10.31
CA LEU A 220 13.50 10.90 -11.67
C LEU A 220 14.09 12.22 -12.20
N LYS A 221 13.45 13.36 -11.91
CA LYS A 221 14.03 14.69 -12.21
C LYS A 221 15.35 14.93 -11.49
N ALA A 222 15.45 14.55 -10.22
CA ALA A 222 16.71 14.67 -9.47
C ALA A 222 17.81 13.80 -10.09
N LYS A 223 17.49 12.56 -10.47
CA LYS A 223 18.42 11.67 -11.19
C LYS A 223 18.87 12.25 -12.53
N LEU A 224 17.93 12.80 -13.30
CA LEU A 224 18.23 13.41 -14.59
C LEU A 224 19.20 14.59 -14.41
N ASN A 225 18.92 15.49 -13.47
CA ASN A 225 19.81 16.61 -13.18
C ASN A 225 21.20 16.16 -12.77
N THR A 226 21.32 15.13 -11.93
CA THR A 226 22.64 14.57 -11.56
C THR A 226 23.38 14.01 -12.77
N ALA A 227 22.69 13.28 -13.66
CA ALA A 227 23.30 12.77 -14.89
C ALA A 227 23.73 13.90 -15.85
N GLU A 228 22.96 14.99 -15.92
CA GLU A 228 23.32 16.19 -16.68
C GLU A 228 24.56 16.88 -16.10
N GLU A 229 24.63 17.07 -14.78
CA GLU A 229 25.82 17.60 -14.09
C GLU A 229 27.07 16.75 -14.32
N GLU A 230 26.93 15.42 -14.26
CA GLU A 230 28.02 14.48 -14.56
C GLU A 230 28.45 14.56 -16.03
N SER A 231 27.51 14.67 -16.97
CA SER A 231 27.80 14.86 -18.40
C SER A 231 28.57 16.15 -18.66
N GLU A 232 28.16 17.26 -18.03
CA GLU A 232 28.88 18.54 -18.12
C GLU A 232 30.28 18.46 -17.52
N SER A 233 30.43 17.80 -16.37
CA SER A 233 31.73 17.54 -15.74
C SER A 233 32.66 16.75 -16.65
N ILE A 234 32.16 15.68 -17.29
CA ILE A 234 32.93 14.88 -18.25
C ILE A 234 33.32 15.72 -19.47
N LYS A 235 32.40 16.53 -20.02
CA LYS A 235 32.69 17.43 -21.15
C LYS A 235 33.80 18.42 -20.81
N MET A 236 33.74 19.05 -19.63
CA MET A 236 34.80 19.96 -19.15
C MET A 236 36.14 19.23 -18.99
N THR A 237 36.12 18.03 -18.43
CA THR A 237 37.33 17.21 -18.23
C THR A 237 37.94 16.78 -19.56
N LEU A 238 37.12 16.37 -20.52
CA LEU A 238 37.55 16.05 -21.89
C LEU A 238 38.16 17.27 -22.58
N ALA A 239 37.57 18.45 -22.42
CA ALA A 239 38.11 19.69 -22.96
C ALA A 239 39.49 20.02 -22.37
N LYS A 240 39.68 19.83 -21.06
CA LYS A 240 41.00 19.98 -20.41
C LYS A 240 42.02 18.99 -20.96
N TYR A 241 41.67 17.70 -21.09
CA TYR A 241 42.57 16.70 -21.66
C TYR A 241 42.93 16.99 -23.12
N LYS A 242 41.98 17.47 -23.93
CA LYS A 242 42.27 17.92 -25.30
C LYS A 242 43.27 19.08 -25.32
N GLN A 243 43.07 20.09 -24.48
CA GLN A 243 44.00 21.22 -24.37
C GLN A 243 45.41 20.77 -23.93
N MET A 244 45.52 19.86 -22.97
CA MET A 244 46.81 19.29 -22.55
C MET A 244 47.47 18.50 -23.68
N ALA A 245 46.72 17.67 -24.41
CA ALA A 245 47.25 16.91 -25.54
C ALA A 245 47.73 17.84 -26.68
N GLU A 246 46.97 18.90 -26.98
CA GLU A 246 47.37 19.93 -27.95
C GLU A 246 48.62 20.70 -27.48
N ALA A 247 48.72 21.07 -26.20
CA ALA A 247 49.91 21.73 -25.66
C ALA A 247 51.17 20.86 -25.71
N VAL A 248 51.05 19.56 -25.41
CA VAL A 248 52.14 18.57 -25.54
C VAL A 248 52.54 18.39 -27.02
N ASN A 249 51.57 18.38 -27.94
CA ASN A 249 51.84 18.26 -29.37
C ASN A 249 52.56 19.51 -29.92
N VAL A 250 52.20 20.71 -29.46
CA VAL A 250 52.89 21.97 -29.82
C VAL A 250 54.30 22.05 -29.23
N GLN A 251 54.51 21.53 -28.01
CA GLN A 251 55.86 21.42 -27.43
C GLN A 251 56.73 20.37 -28.14
N SER A 252 56.13 19.29 -28.67
CA SER A 252 56.82 18.26 -29.46
C SER A 252 57.21 18.78 -30.85
N LEU A 253 56.35 19.58 -31.51
CA LEU A 253 56.62 20.11 -32.85
C LEU A 253 57.70 21.22 -32.90
N ASN A 254 58.02 21.85 -31.78
CA ASN A 254 59.03 22.90 -31.68
C ASN A 254 60.45 22.41 -31.32
N ARG A 255 60.69 21.08 -31.22
CA ARG A 255 62.05 20.54 -31.08
C ARG A 255 62.56 20.02 -32.43
N SER A 256 63.42 20.83 -33.07
CA SER A 256 64.25 20.34 -34.18
C SER A 256 65.33 19.38 -33.66
N PRO A 257 65.80 18.40 -34.45
CA PRO A 257 66.74 17.40 -33.98
C PRO A 257 68.16 18.00 -34.01
N LYS A 258 68.66 18.40 -32.84
CA LYS A 258 70.11 18.57 -32.63
C LYS A 258 70.55 17.71 -31.46
N ALA A 259 71.51 16.85 -31.77
CA ALA A 259 72.22 15.98 -30.84
C ALA A 259 72.96 16.79 -29.77
N GLY A 260 73.01 16.25 -28.55
CA GLY A 260 73.92 16.70 -27.49
C GLY A 260 73.29 16.74 -26.11
N GLU A 261 73.86 15.93 -25.22
CA GLU A 261 73.83 16.00 -23.75
C GLU A 261 72.51 15.76 -23.01
N GLY A 262 72.59 14.76 -22.13
CA GLY A 262 71.51 14.34 -21.26
C GLY A 262 71.23 15.37 -20.18
N ASP A 263 69.96 15.68 -20.03
CA ASP A 263 69.36 15.98 -18.73
C ASP A 263 67.87 15.60 -18.85
N GLU A 264 67.57 14.36 -18.50
CA GLU A 264 66.18 13.91 -18.32
C GLU A 264 65.62 14.62 -17.09
N LYS A 265 65.07 15.83 -17.27
CA LYS A 265 64.26 16.46 -16.22
C LYS A 265 62.96 15.67 -16.05
N PRO A 266 62.68 15.14 -14.85
CA PRO A 266 61.47 14.35 -14.62
C PRO A 266 60.26 15.28 -14.67
N SER A 267 59.42 15.03 -15.66
CA SER A 267 58.07 15.56 -15.76
C SER A 267 57.29 15.27 -14.47
N VAL A 268 57.10 16.30 -13.65
CA VAL A 268 56.02 16.51 -12.66
C VAL A 268 55.47 15.20 -12.08
N ALA A 269 56.27 14.56 -11.23
CA ALA A 269 55.80 13.52 -10.34
C ALA A 269 55.02 14.18 -9.18
N VAL A 270 53.73 13.88 -9.10
CA VAL A 270 52.77 14.17 -8.03
C VAL A 270 53.44 14.61 -6.71
N ILE A 271 53.55 15.93 -6.53
CA ILE A 271 54.14 16.53 -5.32
C ILE A 271 53.04 16.62 -4.26
N ASN A 272 53.18 15.89 -3.16
CA ASN A 272 52.27 15.95 -2.03
C ASN A 272 52.38 17.31 -1.31
N MET A 273 51.29 17.84 -0.74
CA MET A 273 51.24 19.15 -0.06
C MET A 273 52.28 19.31 1.07
N LYS A 274 52.72 18.20 1.68
CA LYS A 274 53.85 18.21 2.64
C LYS A 274 55.19 18.51 1.96
N GLN A 275 55.43 17.93 0.80
CA GLN A 275 56.65 18.12 0.00
C GLN A 275 56.73 19.53 -0.59
N ILE A 276 55.59 20.11 -1.04
CA ILE A 276 55.53 21.52 -1.47
C ILE A 276 55.90 22.45 -0.29
N ARG A 277 55.39 22.15 0.91
CA ARG A 277 55.68 22.94 2.11
C ARG A 277 57.15 22.85 2.50
N GLU A 278 57.74 21.66 2.49
CA GLU A 278 59.17 21.46 2.75
C GLU A 278 60.06 22.16 1.71
N LEU A 279 59.72 22.08 0.42
CA LEU A 279 60.43 22.78 -0.66
C LEU A 279 60.40 24.31 -0.49
N LEU A 280 59.26 24.89 -0.11
CA LEU A 280 59.13 26.33 0.12
C LEU A 280 59.81 26.80 1.41
N THR A 281 60.08 25.92 2.37
CA THR A 281 60.69 26.26 3.67
C THR A 281 62.21 26.00 3.68
N SER A 282 62.67 25.10 2.82
CA SER A 282 64.07 24.76 2.61
C SER A 282 64.85 25.94 1.99
N HIS A 283 65.78 26.52 2.73
CA HIS A 283 66.70 27.55 2.22
C HIS A 283 67.89 26.97 1.43
N ALA A 284 67.94 25.65 1.26
CA ALA A 284 69.05 24.94 0.61
C ALA A 284 68.83 24.72 -0.90
N ILE A 285 67.64 25.03 -1.42
CA ILE A 285 67.25 24.79 -2.82
C ILE A 285 66.88 26.14 -3.44
N GLU A 286 67.68 26.59 -4.40
CA GLU A 286 67.33 27.77 -5.21
C GLU A 286 66.26 27.36 -6.23
N LEU A 287 65.03 27.80 -6.00
CA LEU A 287 63.91 27.59 -6.93
C LEU A 287 63.98 28.62 -8.05
N ASP A 288 63.87 28.18 -9.29
CA ASP A 288 63.88 29.10 -10.44
C ASP A 288 62.47 29.68 -10.69
N GLU A 289 62.38 30.65 -11.61
CA GLU A 289 61.10 31.30 -11.93
C GLU A 289 60.06 30.32 -12.53
N SER A 290 60.52 29.22 -13.10
CA SER A 290 59.66 28.16 -13.66
C SER A 290 59.09 27.25 -12.57
N ASP A 291 59.89 26.92 -11.55
CA ASP A 291 59.48 26.16 -10.38
C ASP A 291 58.42 26.91 -9.59
N HIS A 292 58.59 28.22 -9.39
CA HIS A 292 57.60 29.06 -8.73
C HIS A 292 56.26 29.10 -9.48
N ARG A 293 56.28 29.16 -10.83
CA ARG A 293 55.06 29.10 -11.65
C ARG A 293 54.38 27.73 -11.57
N ALA A 294 55.16 26.64 -11.59
CA ALA A 294 54.64 25.29 -11.45
C ALA A 294 53.99 25.06 -10.07
N ILE A 295 54.67 25.46 -8.99
CA ILE A 295 54.15 25.37 -7.62
C ILE A 295 52.88 26.21 -7.46
N THR A 296 52.85 27.43 -8.01
CA THR A 296 51.67 28.30 -7.95
C THR A 296 50.47 27.66 -8.66
N THR A 297 50.69 27.04 -9.82
CA THR A 297 49.63 26.34 -10.57
C THR A 297 49.08 25.14 -9.79
N ILE A 298 49.97 24.32 -9.23
CA ILE A 298 49.60 23.15 -8.40
C ILE A 298 48.81 23.58 -7.16
N LEU A 299 49.22 24.65 -6.48
CA LEU A 299 48.53 25.18 -5.31
C LEU A 299 47.15 25.76 -5.67
N LEU A 300 47.03 26.39 -6.84
CA LEU A 300 45.75 26.90 -7.35
C LEU A 300 44.77 25.75 -7.64
N ASP A 301 45.24 24.69 -8.30
CA ASP A 301 44.45 23.50 -8.59
C ASP A 301 44.00 22.79 -7.30
N LEU A 302 44.90 22.63 -6.33
CA LEU A 302 44.57 22.10 -5.00
C LEU A 302 43.55 22.94 -4.24
N CYS A 303 43.61 24.28 -4.38
CA CYS A 303 42.63 25.18 -3.80
C CYS A 303 41.25 24.98 -4.44
N ASN A 304 41.20 24.89 -5.77
CA ASN A 304 39.99 24.63 -6.53
C ASN A 304 39.36 23.27 -6.19
N ASP A 305 40.16 22.21 -6.09
CA ASP A 305 39.69 20.88 -5.71
C ASP A 305 39.09 20.88 -4.30
N LYS A 306 39.75 21.55 -3.34
CA LYS A 306 39.24 21.69 -1.97
C LYS A 306 37.95 22.49 -1.94
N GLN A 307 37.83 23.52 -2.77
CA GLN A 307 36.61 24.31 -2.90
C GLN A 307 35.45 23.50 -3.51
N MET A 308 35.73 22.66 -4.51
CA MET A 308 34.76 21.72 -5.09
C MET A 308 34.31 20.66 -4.08
N ALA A 309 35.24 20.04 -3.36
CA ALA A 309 34.90 19.07 -2.31
C ALA A 309 34.00 19.68 -1.22
N LEU A 310 34.29 20.93 -0.83
CA LEU A 310 33.49 21.67 0.15
C LEU A 310 32.10 22.01 -0.41
N ALA A 311 31.99 22.33 -1.70
CA ALA A 311 30.71 22.54 -2.38
C ALA A 311 29.87 21.25 -2.44
N HIS A 312 30.48 20.10 -2.77
CA HIS A 312 29.80 18.79 -2.74
C HIS A 312 29.33 18.43 -1.33
N SER A 313 30.17 18.63 -0.32
CA SER A 313 29.79 18.41 1.09
C SER A 313 28.60 19.29 1.51
N ARG A 314 28.59 20.57 1.12
CA ARG A 314 27.45 21.47 1.37
C ARG A 314 26.17 21.01 0.69
N ARG A 315 26.24 20.56 -0.58
CA ARG A 315 25.06 20.01 -1.29
C ARG A 315 24.55 18.73 -0.61
N ALA A 316 25.44 17.82 -0.23
CA ALA A 316 25.08 16.59 0.48
C ALA A 316 24.37 16.89 1.81
N ASN A 317 24.91 17.81 2.60
CA ASN A 317 24.30 18.24 3.85
C ASN A 317 22.92 18.90 3.64
N LYS A 318 22.75 19.66 2.55
CA LYS A 318 21.43 20.22 2.18
C LYS A 318 20.41 19.14 1.88
N VAL A 319 20.78 18.10 1.12
CA VAL A 319 19.90 16.96 0.81
C VAL A 319 19.54 16.18 2.08
N LEU A 320 20.52 15.94 2.96
CA LEU A 320 20.28 15.29 4.25
C LEU A 320 19.33 16.11 5.12
N GLY A 321 19.50 17.43 5.18
CA GLY A 321 18.59 18.32 5.91
C GLY A 321 17.17 18.29 5.36
N MET A 322 16.99 18.25 4.05
CA MET A 322 15.66 18.12 3.43
C MET A 322 14.99 16.78 3.76
N ARG A 323 15.75 15.67 3.70
CA ARG A 323 15.25 14.34 4.09
C ARG A 323 14.88 14.27 5.57
N LEU A 324 15.69 14.87 6.44
CA LEU A 324 15.40 14.94 7.87
C LEU A 324 14.06 15.66 8.10
N HIS A 325 13.86 16.82 7.47
CA HIS A 325 12.60 17.56 7.57
C HIS A 325 11.40 16.74 7.05
N GLU A 326 11.56 15.99 5.94
CA GLU A 326 10.50 15.15 5.41
C GLU A 326 10.11 14.03 6.39
N VAL A 327 11.10 13.40 7.03
CA VAL A 327 10.88 12.37 8.05
C VAL A 327 10.21 12.95 9.29
N GLU A 328 10.68 14.11 9.78
CA GLU A 328 10.06 14.82 10.91
C GLU A 328 8.60 15.19 10.62
N SER A 329 8.30 15.64 9.39
CA SER A 329 6.93 15.95 8.97
C SER A 329 6.05 14.69 8.93
N LYS A 330 6.57 13.56 8.42
CA LYS A 330 5.83 12.29 8.39
C LYS A 330 5.57 11.77 9.81
N LEU A 331 6.53 11.91 10.72
CA LEU A 331 6.38 11.52 12.12
C LEU A 331 5.31 12.37 12.82
N ALA A 332 5.30 13.68 12.61
CA ALA A 332 4.29 14.57 13.18
C ALA A 332 2.86 14.21 12.73
N VAL A 333 2.68 13.82 11.47
CA VAL A 333 1.37 13.38 10.95
C VAL A 333 0.95 12.04 11.59
N LEU A 334 1.87 11.10 11.77
CA LEU A 334 1.61 9.82 12.44
C LEU A 334 1.25 10.02 13.91
N ASP A 335 1.88 10.95 14.62
CA ASP A 335 1.56 11.29 16.01
C ASP A 335 0.17 11.92 16.18
N VAL A 336 -0.28 12.72 15.21
CA VAL A 336 -1.66 13.24 15.20
C VAL A 336 -2.65 12.12 14.90
N LYS A 337 -2.32 11.23 13.96
CA LYS A 337 -3.19 10.10 13.58
C LYS A 337 -3.36 9.09 14.72
N SER A 338 -2.28 8.79 15.46
CA SER A 338 -2.32 7.89 16.63
C SER A 338 -3.18 8.46 17.77
N ARG A 339 -3.16 9.77 17.99
CA ARG A 339 -4.06 10.46 18.95
C ARG A 339 -5.52 10.45 18.50
N SER A 340 -5.79 10.51 17.20
CA SER A 340 -7.16 10.48 16.65
C SER A 340 -7.78 9.07 16.58
N SER A 341 -6.98 8.01 16.65
CA SER A 341 -7.44 6.61 16.60
C SER A 341 -7.65 5.98 17.99
N SER A 342 -7.46 6.72 19.08
CA SER A 342 -7.77 6.23 20.43
C SER A 342 -9.24 6.53 20.75
N PRO A 343 -10.11 5.52 20.97
CA PRO A 343 -11.47 5.75 21.42
C PRO A 343 -11.40 6.36 22.82
N ARG A 344 -11.94 7.56 22.99
CA ARG A 344 -12.23 8.09 24.32
C ARG A 344 -13.16 7.11 25.01
N HIS A 345 -12.70 6.51 26.10
CA HIS A 345 -13.56 5.90 27.10
C HIS A 345 -14.39 7.05 27.69
N GLU A 346 -15.62 7.23 27.20
CA GLU A 346 -16.63 8.01 27.92
C GLU A 346 -17.08 7.15 29.10
N GLU A 347 -16.62 7.53 30.30
CA GLU A 347 -17.23 7.10 31.55
C GLU A 347 -18.69 7.58 31.55
N ILE A 348 -19.61 6.62 31.48
CA ILE A 348 -21.04 6.85 31.67
C ILE A 348 -21.24 7.09 33.18
N GLU A 349 -21.31 8.37 33.57
CA GLU A 349 -21.84 8.76 34.87
C GLU A 349 -23.32 8.37 34.95
N LEU A 350 -23.62 7.34 35.73
CA LEU A 350 -24.98 7.02 36.17
C LEU A 350 -25.49 8.13 37.10
N THR A 351 -26.18 9.13 36.55
CA THR A 351 -27.01 10.02 37.35
C THR A 351 -28.31 9.31 37.72
N VAL A 352 -28.39 8.85 38.97
CA VAL A 352 -29.62 8.37 39.62
C VAL A 352 -30.56 9.55 39.84
N PRO A 353 -31.83 9.51 39.40
CA PRO A 353 -32.77 10.57 39.69
C PRO A 353 -33.20 10.50 41.16
N THR A 354 -32.87 11.54 41.92
CA THR A 354 -33.32 11.75 43.29
C THR A 354 -34.80 12.12 43.27
N THR A 355 -35.63 11.26 43.85
CA THR A 355 -37.01 11.58 44.21
C THR A 355 -37.00 12.57 45.37
N SER A 356 -37.35 13.82 45.11
CA SER A 356 -37.78 14.79 46.11
C SER A 356 -38.45 15.95 45.41
N ASN A 357 -39.79 16.00 45.44
CA ASN A 357 -40.57 17.19 45.83
C ASN A 357 -42.06 16.89 45.70
N LEU A 358 -42.74 17.01 46.86
CA LEU A 358 -44.09 17.51 47.13
C LEU A 358 -45.21 17.23 46.11
#